data_AF-A0AAD8JVM7-F1
#
_entry.id   AF-A0AAD8JVM7-F1
#
_cell.length_a   1.000
_cell.length_b   1.000
_cell.length_c   1.000
_cell.angle_alpha   90.00
_cell.angle_beta   90.00
_cell.angle_gamma   90.00
#
_symmetry.space_group_name_H-M   'P 1'
#
loop_
_entity.id
_entity.type
_entity.pdbx_description
1 polymer ?
#
loop_
_entity_poly.entity_id
_entity_poly.type
_entity_poly.pdbx_seq_one_letter_code
_entity_poly.pdbx_strand_id
1 'polypeptide(L)'
;MTISISLGEKHKVFVNGVWVGVCVNAALLVDDFRSKRRKKEVHHQVEINLDYKNREVRIFSDAGRIMRPLLVVESLKNIYLN
;
A
#
# COMPACT_ATOMS: atom_id res chain seq x y z
N MET A 1 8.64 -24.28 7.47
CA MET A 1 10.05 -23.84 7.36
C MET A 1 10.03 -22.35 7.03
N THR A 2 10.03 -21.48 8.05
CA THR A 2 10.01 -20.03 7.83
C THR A 2 11.44 -19.59 7.63
N ILE A 3 11.81 -19.23 6.41
CA ILE A 3 13.11 -18.64 6.13
C ILE A 3 13.12 -17.26 6.79
N SER A 4 13.81 -17.14 7.92
CA SER A 4 14.08 -15.87 8.59
C SER A 4 15.11 -15.08 7.78
N ILE A 5 14.66 -14.47 6.69
CA ILE A 5 15.45 -13.50 5.93
C ILE A 5 15.61 -12.26 6.80
N SER A 6 16.84 -11.91 7.16
CA SER A 6 17.15 -10.60 7.75
C SER A 6 16.88 -9.52 6.71
N LEU A 7 15.70 -8.90 6.80
CA LEU A 7 15.18 -7.96 5.81
C LEU A 7 15.74 -6.54 5.99
N GLY A 8 16.51 -6.26 7.05
CA GLY A 8 16.93 -4.89 7.39
C GLY A 8 15.73 -3.95 7.48
N GLU A 9 15.81 -2.82 6.76
CA GLU A 9 14.73 -1.81 6.64
C GLU A 9 13.72 -2.11 5.50
N LYS A 10 13.72 -3.32 4.92
CA LYS A 10 12.82 -3.68 3.82
C LYS A 10 11.48 -4.21 4.34
N HIS A 11 10.45 -4.03 3.52
CA HIS A 11 9.11 -4.57 3.74
C HIS A 11 8.85 -5.73 2.79
N LYS A 12 8.20 -6.80 3.27
CA LYS A 12 7.72 -7.87 2.37
C LYS A 12 6.52 -7.37 1.59
N VAL A 13 6.34 -7.82 0.36
CA VAL A 13 5.17 -7.51 -0.47
C VAL A 13 4.37 -8.77 -0.69
N PHE A 14 3.08 -8.70 -0.38
CA PHE A 14 2.12 -9.79 -0.57
C PHE A 14 1.02 -9.37 -1.52
N VAL A 15 0.61 -10.28 -2.41
CA VAL A 15 -0.56 -10.15 -3.29
C VAL A 15 -1.48 -11.33 -3.02
N ASN A 16 -2.70 -11.06 -2.54
CA ASN A 16 -3.69 -12.09 -2.16
C ASN A 16 -3.09 -13.18 -1.25
N GLY A 17 -2.26 -12.76 -0.28
CA GLY A 17 -1.58 -13.66 0.65
C GLY A 17 -0.33 -14.36 0.12
N VAL A 18 -0.04 -14.28 -1.19
CA VAL A 18 1.19 -14.82 -1.79
C VAL A 18 2.32 -13.82 -1.63
N TRP A 19 3.44 -14.25 -1.06
CA TRP A 19 4.65 -13.42 -0.98
C TRP A 19 5.29 -13.31 -2.36
N VAL A 20 5.44 -12.08 -2.87
CA VAL A 20 5.97 -11.82 -4.21
C VAL A 20 7.35 -11.17 -4.22
N GLY A 21 7.82 -10.67 -3.08
CA GLY A 21 9.14 -10.04 -2.99
C GLY A 21 9.28 -9.05 -1.85
N VAL A 22 10.26 -8.16 -1.97
CA VAL A 22 10.60 -7.16 -0.95
C VAL A 22 10.71 -5.77 -1.55
N CYS A 23 10.32 -4.75 -0.79
CA CYS A 23 10.38 -3.36 -1.17
C CYS A 23 11.21 -2.57 -0.14
N VAL A 24 12.12 -1.74 -0.62
CA VAL A 24 12.92 -0.85 0.25
C VAL A 24 12.08 0.33 0.73
N ASN A 25 11.33 0.97 -0.17
CA ASN A 25 10.52 2.14 0.16
C ASN A 25 9.01 1.85 0.02
N ALA A 26 8.47 1.20 1.05
CA ALA A 26 7.06 0.80 1.08
C ALA A 26 6.09 1.98 1.09
N ALA A 27 6.45 3.10 1.70
CA ALA A 27 5.62 4.30 1.74
C ALA A 27 5.42 4.88 0.33
N LEU A 28 6.51 5.06 -0.42
CA LEU A 28 6.43 5.52 -1.82
C LEU A 28 5.63 4.54 -2.70
N LEU A 29 5.81 3.23 -2.52
CA LEU A 29 5.04 2.22 -3.25
C LEU A 29 3.54 2.37 -3.00
N VAL A 30 3.14 2.54 -1.75
CA VAL A 30 1.73 2.68 -1.36
C VAL A 30 1.14 3.99 -1.91
N ASP A 31 1.90 5.08 -1.88
CA ASP A 31 1.46 6.37 -2.40
C ASP A 31 1.33 6.37 -3.93
N ASP A 32 2.29 5.80 -4.66
CA ASP A 32 2.22 5.63 -6.11
C ASP A 32 1.04 4.73 -6.50
N PHE A 33 0.86 3.61 -5.82
CA PHE A 33 -0.28 2.72 -6.07
C PHE A 33 -1.62 3.41 -5.85
N ARG A 34 -1.76 4.19 -4.76
CA ARG A 34 -2.95 4.99 -4.48
C ARG A 34 -3.18 6.06 -5.56
N SER A 35 -2.11 6.70 -6.04
CA SER A 35 -2.16 7.65 -7.15
C SER A 35 -2.66 7.00 -8.44
N LYS A 36 -2.09 5.86 -8.83
CA LYS A 36 -2.51 5.06 -9.98
C LYS A 36 -3.96 4.60 -9.89
N ARG A 37 -4.41 4.19 -8.70
CA ARG A 37 -5.81 3.82 -8.44
C ARG A 37 -6.77 5.00 -8.62
N ARG A 38 -6.38 6.22 -8.20
CA ARG A 38 -7.16 7.44 -8.43
C ARG A 38 -7.21 7.84 -9.92
N LYS A 39 -6.13 7.58 -10.66
CA LYS A 39 -6.04 7.79 -12.13
C LYS A 39 -6.72 6.70 -12.96
N LYS A 40 -7.33 5.68 -12.31
CA LYS A 40 -7.94 4.51 -12.95
C LYS A 40 -6.96 3.58 -13.70
N GLU A 41 -5.65 3.73 -13.46
CA GLU A 41 -4.63 2.81 -13.97
C GLU A 41 -4.62 1.47 -13.19
N VAL A 42 -5.06 1.53 -11.92
CA VAL A 42 -5.35 0.36 -11.10
C VAL A 42 -6.85 0.36 -10.79
N HIS A 43 -7.49 -0.82 -10.89
CA HIS A 43 -8.92 -0.95 -10.62
C HIS A 43 -9.26 -0.49 -9.20
N HIS A 44 -10.33 0.32 -9.06
CA HIS A 44 -10.67 1.00 -7.81
C HIS A 44 -10.94 0.06 -6.63
N GLN A 45 -11.31 -1.20 -6.92
CA GLN A 45 -11.55 -2.23 -5.91
C GLN A 45 -10.28 -2.87 -5.33
N VAL A 46 -9.12 -2.67 -5.98
CA VAL A 46 -7.85 -3.23 -5.50
C VAL A 46 -7.39 -2.43 -4.29
N GLU A 47 -7.15 -3.13 -3.19
CA GLU A 47 -6.69 -2.55 -1.93
C GLU A 47 -5.16 -2.61 -1.85
N ILE A 48 -4.56 -1.60 -1.22
CA ILE A 48 -3.18 -1.65 -0.75
C ILE A 48 -3.11 -1.12 0.68
N ASN A 49 -2.41 -1.87 1.55
CA ASN A 49 -2.19 -1.52 2.95
C ASN A 49 -0.69 -1.67 3.29
N LEU A 50 -0.19 -0.74 4.12
CA LEU A 50 1.14 -0.83 4.73
C LEU A 50 0.99 -1.16 6.21
N ASP A 51 1.37 -2.38 6.57
CA ASP A 51 1.44 -2.85 7.95
C ASP A 51 2.84 -2.57 8.51
N TYR A 52 2.96 -1.46 9.23
CA TYR A 52 4.22 -1.05 9.87
C TYR A 52 4.68 -2.03 10.95
N LYS A 53 3.76 -2.71 11.64
CA LYS A 53 4.09 -3.62 12.74
C LYS A 53 4.78 -4.88 12.20
N ASN A 54 4.23 -5.44 11.12
CA ASN A 54 4.77 -6.65 10.50
C ASN A 54 5.81 -6.37 9.40
N ARG A 55 5.99 -5.09 9.01
CA ARG A 55 6.79 -4.65 7.86
C ARG A 55 6.33 -5.31 6.56
N GLU A 56 5.04 -5.17 6.25
CA GLU A 56 4.42 -5.80 5.09
C GLU A 56 3.60 -4.79 4.29
N VAL A 57 3.78 -4.79 2.97
CA VAL A 57 2.84 -4.22 2.01
C VAL A 57 1.92 -5.34 1.57
N ARG A 58 0.62 -5.17 1.74
CA ARG A 58 -0.39 -6.16 1.33
C ARG A 58 -1.29 -5.56 0.27
N ILE A 59 -1.41 -6.26 -0.85
CA ILE A 59 -2.29 -5.92 -1.96
C ILE A 59 -3.35 -7.00 -2.05
N PHE A 60 -4.60 -6.59 -2.15
CA PHE A 60 -5.71 -7.52 -2.33
C PHE A 60 -6.53 -7.14 -3.55
N SER A 61 -6.72 -8.10 -4.47
CA SER A 61 -7.55 -7.96 -5.67
C SER A 61 -8.76 -8.89 -5.67
N ASP A 62 -8.89 -9.79 -4.68
CA ASP A 62 -9.99 -10.74 -4.59
C ASP A 62 -11.34 -10.06 -4.32
N ALA A 63 -12.42 -10.73 -4.74
CA ALA A 63 -13.80 -10.33 -4.51
C ALA A 63 -14.26 -10.55 -3.05
N GLY A 64 -15.41 -9.98 -2.68
CA GLY A 64 -16.07 -10.21 -1.39
C GLY A 64 -15.75 -9.20 -0.29
N ARG A 65 -14.82 -8.25 -0.50
CA ARG A 65 -14.62 -7.12 0.42
C ARG A 65 -15.76 -6.11 0.28
N ILE A 66 -16.36 -5.74 1.40
CA ILE A 66 -17.30 -4.60 1.48
C ILE A 66 -16.47 -3.31 1.37
N MET A 67 -16.86 -2.41 0.46
CA MET A 67 -16.19 -1.13 0.25
C MET A 67 -17.10 0.03 0.65
N ARG A 68 -16.49 1.09 1.21
CA ARG A 68 -17.16 2.34 1.54
C ARG A 68 -16.44 3.49 0.83
N PRO A 69 -17.03 4.10 -0.21
CA PRO A 69 -16.47 5.30 -0.82
C PRO A 69 -16.38 6.43 0.22
N LEU A 70 -15.24 7.13 0.25
CA LEU A 70 -14.98 8.26 1.12
C LEU A 70 -14.39 9.40 0.29
N LEU A 71 -14.55 10.63 0.76
CA LEU A 71 -13.88 11.78 0.18
C LEU A 71 -12.37 11.68 0.44
N VAL A 72 -11.56 11.86 -0.60
CA VAL A 72 -10.11 11.99 -0.45
C VAL A 72 -9.80 13.39 0.03
N VAL A 73 -9.15 13.50 1.19
CA VAL A 73 -8.68 14.76 1.75
C VAL A 73 -7.17 14.81 1.59
N GLU A 74 -6.67 15.84 0.91
CA GLU A 74 -5.23 16.08 0.78
C GLU A 74 -4.81 17.15 1.80
N SER A 75 -3.72 16.90 2.53
CA SER A 75 -3.15 17.90 3.42
C SER A 75 -2.52 19.00 2.58
N LEU A 76 -3.05 20.21 2.69
CA LEU A 76 -2.43 21.41 2.12
C LEU A 76 -1.12 21.67 2.86
N LYS A 77 0.01 21.17 2.32
CA LYS A 77 1.34 21.57 2.80
C LYS A 77 1.55 23.03 2.39
N ASN A 78 1.71 23.89 3.39
CA ASN A 78 2.01 25.33 3.35
C ASN A 78 0.84 26.26 3.00
N ILE A 79 0.08 26.62 4.04
CA ILE A 79 -0.42 27.99 4.20
C ILE A 79 0.38 28.62 5.35
N TYR A 80 1.70 28.75 5.20
CA TYR A 80 2.41 29.73 6.02
C TYR A 80 2.04 31.10 5.44
N LEU A 81 1.22 31.80 6.21
CA LEU A 81 0.87 33.20 6.01
C LEU A 81 2.17 34.01 5.90
N ASN A 82 2.27 34.84 4.85
CA ASN A 82 3.22 35.96 4.82
C ASN A 82 2.85 36.98 5.89
#